data_AF-A0A3B9IJU6-F1
#
_entry.id   AF-A0A3B9IJU6-F1
#
_cell.length_a   1.000
_cell.length_b   1.000
_cell.length_c   1.000
_cell.angle_alpha   90.00
_cell.angle_beta   90.00
_cell.angle_gamma   90.00
#
_symmetry.space_group_name_H-M   'P 1'
#
loop_
_entity.id
_entity.type
_entity.pdbx_description
1 polymer ?
#
loop_
_entity_poly.entity_id
_entity_poly.type
_entity_poly.pdbx_seq_one_letter_code
_entity_poly.pdbx_strand_id
1 'polypeptide(L)'
;AISQPRYVLTACVAGIFTFYRHALIERFRNPVQVSDAAGLALFAVSGAQKALGAGLEPAMAALLGMLTGIGGGIVRDVLVAQVPAVLKADLYAVAALAGAGVVVTAHALGLPAAPSMLAGAALCFGLRVMAIRHGWQLPVPRQPDREDRS
;
A
#
# COMPACT_ATOMS: atom_id res chain seq x y z
N ALA A 1 -49.94 18.62 2.01
CA ALA A 1 -48.60 19.23 2.11
C ALA A 1 -47.50 18.16 2.07
N ILE A 2 -47.50 17.26 1.06
CA ILE A 2 -46.57 16.11 0.97
C ILE A 2 -46.17 15.88 -0.51
N SER A 3 -45.69 16.92 -1.22
CA SER A 3 -45.42 16.78 -2.67
C SER A 3 -44.34 17.72 -3.17
N GLN A 4 -43.26 17.92 -2.40
CA GLN A 4 -42.08 18.59 -2.93
C GLN A 4 -41.01 17.54 -3.30
N PRO A 5 -40.84 17.20 -4.59
CA PRO A 5 -39.90 16.16 -5.05
C PRO A 5 -38.45 16.46 -4.65
N ARG A 6 -38.16 17.72 -4.29
CA ARG A 6 -36.86 18.18 -3.82
C ARG A 6 -36.46 17.59 -2.46
N TYR A 7 -37.40 17.34 -1.55
CA TYR A 7 -37.10 16.70 -0.25
C TYR A 7 -36.89 15.19 -0.36
N VAL A 8 -37.60 14.55 -1.28
CA VAL A 8 -37.38 13.12 -1.58
C VAL A 8 -36.00 12.96 -2.21
N LEU A 9 -35.61 13.87 -3.11
CA LEU A 9 -34.28 13.86 -3.72
C LEU A 9 -33.18 14.13 -2.69
N THR A 10 -33.34 15.08 -1.76
CA THR A 10 -32.34 15.31 -0.70
C THR A 10 -32.27 14.15 0.29
N ALA A 11 -33.39 13.50 0.62
CA ALA A 11 -33.40 12.31 1.48
C ALA A 11 -32.79 11.09 0.78
N CYS A 12 -33.02 10.90 -0.53
CA CYS A 12 -32.38 9.84 -1.32
C CYS A 12 -30.89 10.12 -1.54
N VAL A 13 -30.48 11.36 -1.80
CA VAL A 13 -29.07 11.74 -1.92
C VAL A 13 -28.38 11.62 -0.58
N ALA A 14 -28.96 12.12 0.51
CA ALA A 14 -28.43 11.95 1.86
C ALA A 14 -28.39 10.47 2.26
N GLY A 15 -29.39 9.67 1.87
CA GLY A 15 -29.45 8.22 2.08
C GLY A 15 -28.36 7.48 1.31
N ILE A 16 -28.16 7.77 0.02
CA ILE A 16 -27.07 7.22 -0.81
C ILE A 16 -25.71 7.65 -0.26
N PHE A 17 -25.56 8.93 0.10
CA PHE A 17 -24.35 9.47 0.70
C PHE A 17 -24.06 8.81 2.06
N THR A 18 -25.09 8.57 2.88
CA THR A 18 -25.00 7.91 4.18
C THR A 18 -24.76 6.40 4.05
N PHE A 19 -25.34 5.72 3.06
CA PHE A 19 -25.08 4.30 2.79
C PHE A 19 -23.65 4.09 2.26
N TYR A 20 -23.19 5.00 1.39
CA TYR A 20 -21.79 5.06 0.96
C TYR A 20 -20.85 5.45 2.11
N ARG A 21 -21.33 6.22 3.10
CA ARG A 21 -20.60 6.60 4.32
C ARG A 21 -20.66 5.58 5.44
N HIS A 22 -21.66 4.71 5.52
CA HIS A 22 -21.77 3.70 6.59
C HIS A 22 -20.86 2.50 6.31
N ALA A 23 -20.69 2.12 5.04
CA ALA A 23 -19.57 1.28 4.59
C ALA A 23 -18.19 2.00 4.71
N LEU A 24 -18.19 3.32 4.92
CA LEU A 24 -17.01 4.14 5.18
C LEU A 24 -16.75 4.40 6.68
N ILE A 25 -17.59 3.91 7.60
CA ILE A 25 -17.49 4.23 9.05
C ILE A 25 -17.10 3.01 9.90
N GLU A 26 -17.35 1.78 9.45
CA GLU A 26 -16.55 0.61 9.93
C GLU A 26 -15.08 0.67 9.43
N ARG A 27 -14.78 1.66 8.59
CA ARG A 27 -13.51 1.89 7.89
C ARG A 27 -12.48 2.71 8.68
N PHE A 28 -12.66 2.98 9.99
CA PHE A 28 -11.64 3.73 10.76
C PHE A 28 -10.31 2.98 10.97
N ARG A 29 -10.22 1.71 10.57
CA ARG A 29 -8.96 0.95 10.48
C ARG A 29 -8.22 1.13 9.14
N ASN A 30 -8.92 1.61 8.11
CA ASN A 30 -8.45 1.71 6.72
C ASN A 30 -7.68 3.02 6.35
N PRO A 31 -7.95 4.23 6.90
CA PRO A 31 -7.21 5.43 6.49
C PRO A 31 -5.74 5.35 6.86
N VAL A 32 -5.40 4.78 8.02
CA VAL A 32 -4.00 4.56 8.41
C VAL A 32 -3.29 3.63 7.43
N GLN A 33 -3.93 2.55 7.00
CA GLN A 33 -3.35 1.58 6.04
C GLN A 33 -3.23 2.16 4.62
N VAL A 34 -4.14 3.03 4.22
CA VAL A 34 -4.08 3.72 2.92
C VAL A 34 -2.98 4.79 2.93
N SER A 35 -2.88 5.58 4.00
CA SER A 35 -1.77 6.54 4.19
C SER A 35 -0.42 5.83 4.23
N ASP A 36 -0.36 4.65 4.87
CA ASP A 36 0.80 3.78 4.88
C ASP A 36 1.18 3.29 3.47
N ALA A 37 0.21 2.81 2.71
CA ALA A 37 0.42 2.40 1.32
C ALA A 37 0.93 3.56 0.43
N ALA A 38 0.43 4.78 0.67
CA ALA A 38 0.90 5.98 -0.03
C ALA A 38 2.36 6.30 0.35
N GLY A 39 2.69 6.29 1.64
CA GLY A 39 4.06 6.50 2.13
C GLY A 39 5.02 5.46 1.58
N LEU A 40 4.66 4.17 1.63
CA LEU A 40 5.41 3.07 1.03
C LEU A 40 5.72 3.34 -0.44
N ALA A 41 4.69 3.65 -1.25
CA ALA A 41 4.83 3.84 -2.68
C ALA A 41 5.76 5.02 -3.00
N LEU A 42 5.57 6.16 -2.33
CA LEU A 42 6.36 7.37 -2.53
C LEU A 42 7.83 7.17 -2.14
N PHE A 43 8.08 6.56 -0.99
CA PHE A 43 9.44 6.29 -0.51
C PHE A 43 10.13 5.21 -1.35
N ALA A 44 9.41 4.21 -1.84
CA ALA A 44 9.98 3.19 -2.72
C ALA A 44 10.47 3.77 -4.05
N VAL A 45 9.62 4.55 -4.75
CA VAL A 45 10.01 5.15 -6.03
C VAL A 45 11.06 6.24 -5.86
N SER A 46 10.98 7.03 -4.79
CA SER A 46 11.95 8.09 -4.51
C SER A 46 13.31 7.52 -4.13
N GLY A 47 13.33 6.44 -3.32
CA GLY A 47 14.54 5.72 -2.95
C GLY A 47 15.20 5.10 -4.17
N ALA A 48 14.44 4.43 -5.03
CA ALA A 48 14.94 3.86 -6.28
C ALA A 48 15.53 4.93 -7.21
N GLN A 49 14.82 6.04 -7.39
CA GLN A 49 15.30 7.14 -8.24
C GLN A 49 16.59 7.77 -7.69
N LYS A 50 16.66 7.99 -6.38
CA LYS A 50 17.88 8.51 -5.73
C LYS A 50 19.04 7.53 -5.85
N ALA A 51 18.78 6.24 -5.70
CA ALA A 51 19.80 5.19 -5.84
C ALA A 51 20.38 5.17 -7.26
N LEU A 52 19.53 5.24 -8.29
CA LEU A 52 19.97 5.38 -9.68
C LEU A 52 20.78 6.66 -9.90
N GLY A 53 20.33 7.79 -9.35
CA GLY A 53 21.06 9.06 -9.41
C GLY A 53 22.40 9.04 -8.68
N ALA A 54 22.59 8.13 -7.72
CA ALA A 54 23.86 7.90 -7.03
C ALA A 54 24.77 6.88 -7.74
N GLY A 55 24.36 6.38 -8.92
CA GLY A 55 25.15 5.45 -9.72
C GLY A 55 25.09 3.99 -9.27
N LEU A 56 24.09 3.61 -8.46
CA LEU A 56 23.88 2.21 -8.09
C LEU A 56 23.36 1.40 -9.27
N GLU A 57 23.75 0.12 -9.33
CA GLU A 57 23.22 -0.81 -10.33
C GLU A 57 21.70 -0.97 -10.21
N PRO A 58 20.99 -1.23 -11.34
CA PRO A 58 19.54 -1.37 -11.40
C PRO A 58 18.93 -2.26 -10.30
N ALA A 59 19.51 -3.45 -10.08
CA ALA A 59 19.02 -4.39 -9.08
C ALA A 59 19.16 -3.82 -7.65
N MET A 60 20.31 -3.22 -7.33
CA MET A 60 20.56 -2.61 -6.03
C MET A 60 19.69 -1.38 -5.80
N ALA A 61 19.45 -0.60 -6.85
CA ALA A 61 18.54 0.54 -6.78
C ALA A 61 17.10 0.13 -6.49
N ALA A 62 16.60 -0.95 -7.11
CA ALA A 62 15.26 -1.48 -6.83
C ALA A 62 15.14 -1.97 -5.38
N LEU A 63 16.15 -2.70 -4.90
CA LEU A 63 16.22 -3.19 -3.51
C LEU A 63 16.28 -2.04 -2.51
N LEU A 64 17.14 -1.05 -2.75
CA LEU A 64 17.28 0.11 -1.87
C LEU A 64 15.99 0.94 -1.83
N GLY A 65 15.31 1.10 -2.98
CA GLY A 65 13.98 1.69 -3.04
C GLY A 65 12.98 0.92 -2.18
N MET A 66 12.84 -0.38 -2.40
CA MET A 66 11.94 -1.24 -1.62
C MET A 66 12.23 -1.14 -0.10
N LEU A 67 13.50 -1.23 0.30
CA LEU A 67 13.95 -1.10 1.69
C LEU A 67 13.58 0.26 2.30
N THR A 68 13.78 1.35 1.54
CA THR A 68 13.42 2.70 1.97
C THR A 68 11.91 2.81 2.22
N GLY A 69 11.10 2.20 1.35
CA GLY A 69 9.66 2.16 1.48
C GLY A 69 9.19 1.39 2.71
N ILE A 70 9.63 0.13 2.87
CA ILE A 70 9.18 -0.72 3.98
C ILE A 70 9.78 -0.28 5.32
N GLY A 71 10.96 0.34 5.32
CA GLY A 71 11.67 0.77 6.52
C GLY A 71 10.83 1.72 7.38
N GLY A 72 10.14 2.68 6.75
CA GLY A 72 9.23 3.59 7.47
C GLY A 72 8.05 2.86 8.15
N GLY A 73 7.48 1.87 7.46
CA GLY A 73 6.41 1.02 8.02
C GLY A 73 6.90 0.16 9.18
N ILE A 74 8.08 -0.44 9.05
CA ILE A 74 8.71 -1.24 10.11
C ILE A 74 8.97 -0.37 11.35
N VAL A 75 9.58 0.80 11.19
CA VAL A 75 9.87 1.71 12.31
C VAL A 75 8.58 2.11 13.02
N ARG A 76 7.53 2.48 12.27
CA ARG A 76 6.22 2.79 12.86
C ARG A 76 5.68 1.60 13.67
N ASP A 77 5.69 0.41 13.08
CA ASP A 77 5.08 -0.76 13.72
C ASP A 77 5.83 -1.14 15.01
N VAL A 78 7.18 -1.03 15.01
CA VAL A 78 8.02 -1.22 16.20
C VAL A 78 7.71 -0.19 17.28
N LEU A 79 7.59 1.09 16.93
CA LEU A 79 7.26 2.16 17.88
C LEU A 79 5.88 1.97 18.54
N VAL A 80 4.95 1.31 17.85
CA VAL A 80 3.60 0.99 18.36
C VAL A 80 3.56 -0.42 18.99
N ALA A 81 4.72 -1.06 19.20
CA ALA A 81 4.85 -2.41 19.75
C ALA A 81 4.01 -3.47 19.02
N GLN A 82 3.84 -3.32 17.70
CA GLN A 82 3.17 -4.30 16.86
C GLN A 82 4.16 -5.05 15.97
N VAL A 83 3.83 -6.31 15.67
CA VAL A 83 4.60 -7.09 14.69
C VAL A 83 4.51 -6.40 13.32
N PRO A 84 5.65 -6.10 12.66
CA PRO A 84 5.66 -5.34 11.41
C PRO A 84 4.82 -5.97 10.31
N ALA A 85 4.12 -5.14 9.54
CA ALA A 85 3.24 -5.59 8.45
C ALA A 85 3.99 -6.38 7.36
N VAL A 86 5.27 -6.08 7.14
CA VAL A 86 6.12 -6.79 6.18
C VAL A 86 6.32 -8.27 6.52
N LEU A 87 6.32 -8.61 7.82
CA LEU A 87 6.47 -10.00 8.29
C LEU A 87 5.17 -10.79 8.22
N LYS A 88 4.03 -10.12 8.02
CA LYS A 88 2.69 -10.75 7.95
C LYS A 88 2.15 -10.87 6.54
N ALA A 89 2.64 -10.05 5.61
CA ALA A 89 2.08 -9.94 4.27
C ALA A 89 3.17 -9.81 3.21
N ASP A 90 3.42 -10.90 2.48
CA ASP A 90 4.40 -10.94 1.38
C ASP A 90 4.12 -9.88 0.29
N LEU A 91 2.84 -9.53 0.10
CA LEU A 91 2.40 -8.46 -0.81
C LEU A 91 2.94 -7.06 -0.45
N TYR A 92 3.37 -6.82 0.79
CA TYR A 92 3.90 -5.52 1.22
C TYR A 92 5.25 -5.21 0.54
N ALA A 93 6.20 -6.14 0.67
CA ALA A 93 7.52 -6.01 0.07
C ALA A 93 7.46 -6.15 -1.46
N VAL A 94 6.63 -7.09 -1.96
CA VAL A 94 6.48 -7.32 -3.40
C VAL A 94 5.88 -6.10 -4.11
N ALA A 95 4.89 -5.42 -3.52
CA ALA A 95 4.33 -4.20 -4.11
C ALA A 95 5.37 -3.06 -4.17
N ALA A 96 6.16 -2.89 -3.12
CA ALA A 96 7.23 -1.91 -3.08
C ALA A 96 8.32 -2.21 -4.11
N LEU A 97 8.72 -3.49 -4.21
CA LEU A 97 9.69 -3.95 -5.20
C LEU A 97 9.17 -3.78 -6.63
N ALA A 98 7.89 -4.07 -6.89
CA ALA A 98 7.27 -3.86 -8.19
C ALA A 98 7.26 -2.38 -8.58
N GLY A 99 6.89 -1.48 -7.66
CA GLY A 99 6.93 -0.03 -7.91
C GLY A 99 8.35 0.48 -8.18
N ALA A 100 9.34 0.05 -7.38
CA ALA A 100 10.74 0.39 -7.59
C ALA A 100 11.29 -0.20 -8.90
N GLY A 101 10.89 -1.43 -9.25
CA GLY A 101 11.24 -2.10 -10.50
C GLY A 101 10.73 -1.37 -11.73
N VAL A 102 9.52 -0.79 -11.68
CA VAL A 102 9.02 0.09 -12.76
C VAL A 102 9.92 1.31 -12.96
N VAL A 103 10.38 1.94 -11.88
CA VAL A 103 11.29 3.10 -11.98
C VAL A 103 12.62 2.69 -12.61
N VAL A 104 13.18 1.57 -12.16
CA VAL A 104 14.46 1.06 -12.64
C VAL A 104 14.40 0.61 -14.11
N THR A 105 13.35 -0.11 -14.49
CA THR A 105 13.16 -0.56 -15.89
C THR A 105 12.92 0.63 -16.81
N ALA A 106 12.11 1.62 -16.38
CA ALA A 106 11.91 2.84 -17.15
C ALA A 106 13.20 3.65 -17.30
N HIS A 107 14.03 3.72 -16.25
CA HIS A 107 15.34 4.35 -16.32
C HIS A 107 16.26 3.64 -17.32
N ALA A 108 16.29 2.30 -17.32
CA ALA A 108 17.06 1.51 -18.28
C ALA A 108 16.62 1.73 -19.74
N LEU A 109 15.34 2.06 -19.97
CA LEU A 109 14.78 2.42 -21.27
C LEU A 109 15.01 3.90 -21.65
N GLY A 110 15.68 4.68 -20.80
CA GLY A 110 15.90 6.11 -21.04
C GLY A 110 14.65 6.98 -20.89
N LEU A 111 13.60 6.48 -20.24
CA LEU A 111 12.36 7.23 -20.03
C LEU A 111 12.54 8.32 -18.96
N PRO A 112 11.82 9.45 -19.08
CA PRO A 112 11.89 10.52 -18.09
C PRO A 112 11.45 10.06 -16.69
N ALA A 113 12.12 10.62 -15.68
CA ALA A 113 11.97 10.29 -14.26
C ALA A 113 10.56 10.52 -13.69
N ALA A 114 9.92 11.63 -14.06
CA ALA A 114 8.62 12.01 -13.51
C ALA A 114 7.49 10.99 -13.83
N PRO A 115 7.25 10.62 -15.10
CA PRO A 115 6.20 9.65 -15.41
C PRO A 115 6.52 8.23 -14.92
N SER A 116 7.79 7.83 -14.87
CA SER A 116 8.17 6.52 -14.34
C SER A 116 7.93 6.40 -12.84
N MET A 117 8.22 7.46 -12.07
CA MET A 117 7.91 7.52 -10.65
C MET A 117 6.40 7.52 -10.39
N LEU A 118 5.61 8.26 -11.19
CA LEU A 118 4.15 8.25 -11.07
C LEU A 118 3.56 6.88 -11.40
N ALA A 119 4.03 6.23 -12.47
CA ALA A 119 3.58 4.90 -12.85
C ALA A 119 3.95 3.85 -11.79
N GLY A 120 5.20 3.87 -11.29
CA GLY A 120 5.65 2.97 -10.24
C GLY A 120 4.91 3.18 -8.92
N ALA A 121 4.66 4.44 -8.54
CA ALA A 121 3.91 4.77 -7.34
C ALA A 121 2.44 4.34 -7.46
N ALA A 122 1.80 4.59 -8.61
CA ALA A 122 0.44 4.16 -8.88
C ALA A 122 0.30 2.63 -8.87
N LEU A 123 1.27 1.90 -9.44
CA LEU A 123 1.31 0.44 -9.39
C LEU A 123 1.43 -0.06 -7.95
N CYS A 124 2.43 0.41 -7.19
CA CYS A 124 2.65 0.00 -5.80
C CYS A 124 1.43 0.32 -4.93
N PHE A 125 0.93 1.55 -5.00
CA PHE A 125 -0.24 1.99 -4.26
C PHE A 125 -1.49 1.19 -4.66
N GLY A 126 -1.71 0.99 -5.95
CA GLY A 126 -2.81 0.21 -6.49
C GLY A 126 -2.80 -1.23 -5.99
N LEU A 127 -1.64 -1.90 -6.04
CA LEU A 127 -1.46 -3.26 -5.52
C LEU A 127 -1.75 -3.33 -4.02
N ARG A 128 -1.26 -2.37 -3.23
CA ARG A 128 -1.54 -2.32 -1.79
C ARG A 128 -3.01 -2.09 -1.47
N VAL A 129 -3.65 -1.14 -2.16
CA VAL A 129 -5.09 -0.88 -2.00
C VAL A 129 -5.93 -2.08 -2.44
N MET A 130 -5.54 -2.76 -3.52
CA MET A 130 -6.19 -3.99 -3.97
C MET A 130 -6.04 -5.12 -2.94
N ALA A 131 -4.84 -5.33 -2.41
CA ALA A 131 -4.58 -6.35 -1.38
C ALA A 131 -5.38 -6.08 -0.10
N ILE A 132 -5.48 -4.83 0.33
CA ILE A 132 -6.30 -4.42 1.48
C ILE A 132 -7.79 -4.67 1.21
N ARG A 133 -8.28 -4.35 0.00
CA ARG A 133 -9.69 -4.56 -0.37
C ARG A 133 -10.09 -6.02 -0.53
N HIS A 134 -9.21 -6.85 -1.09
CA HIS A 134 -9.46 -8.28 -1.28
C HIS A 134 -9.16 -9.11 -0.03
N GLY A 135 -8.65 -8.49 1.04
CA GLY A 135 -8.35 -9.19 2.29
C GLY A 135 -7.33 -10.30 2.10
N TRP A 136 -6.39 -10.16 1.16
CA TRP A 136 -5.35 -11.17 0.90
C TRP A 136 -4.43 -11.31 2.11
N GLN A 137 -4.83 -12.22 3.01
CA GLN A 137 -4.01 -12.77 4.08
C GLN A 137 -3.59 -14.14 3.58
N LEU A 138 -2.30 -14.28 3.24
CA LEU A 138 -1.77 -15.59 2.86
C LEU A 138 -1.96 -16.54 4.06
N PRO A 139 -2.44 -17.78 3.85
CA PRO A 139 -2.66 -18.74 4.93
C PRO A 139 -1.37 -18.93 5.73
N VAL A 140 -1.38 -18.52 7.00
CA VAL A 140 -0.26 -18.73 7.90
C VAL A 140 -0.20 -20.23 8.21
N PRO A 141 0.94 -20.93 8.02
CA PRO A 141 1.06 -22.34 8.37
C PRO A 141 0.72 -22.54 9.85
N ARG A 142 -0.32 -23.35 10.16
CA ARG A 142 -0.54 -23.84 11.53
C ARG A 142 0.72 -24.63 11.93
N GLN A 143 1.44 -24.14 12.93
CA GLN A 143 2.40 -24.99 13.61
C GLN A 143 1.59 -26.12 14.28
N PRO A 144 1.88 -27.40 13.98
CA PRO A 144 1.29 -28.48 14.75
C PRO A 144 1.75 -28.34 16.20
N ASP A 145 0.80 -28.38 17.13
CA ASP A 145 1.05 -28.34 18.56
C ASP A 145 2.14 -29.37 18.89
N ARG A 146 3.29 -28.89 19.39
CA ARG A 146 4.27 -29.74 20.07
C ARG A 146 3.70 -30.06 21.44
N GLU A 147 2.68 -30.92 21.45
CA GLU A 147 2.24 -31.65 22.62
C GLU A 147 2.93 -33.03 22.60
N ASP A 148 3.42 -33.45 23.75
CA ASP A 148 4.13 -34.70 24.05
C ASP A 148 5.56 -34.89 23.51
N ARG A 149 6.51 -34.26 24.22
CA ARG A 149 7.67 -35.01 24.74
C ARG A 149 7.87 -34.68 26.21
N SER A 150 7.13 -35.42 27.04
CA SER A 150 7.57 -35.78 28.39
C SER A 150 8.67 -36.85 28.33
#